data_AF-A0A7W8R1X4-F1
#
_entry.id   AF-A0A7W8R1X4-F1
#
_cell.length_a   1.000
_cell.length_b   1.000
_cell.length_c   1.000
_cell.angle_alpha   90.00
_cell.angle_beta   90.00
_cell.angle_gamma   90.00
#
_symmetry.space_group_name_H-M   'P 1'
#
loop_
_entity.id
_entity.type
_entity.pdbx_description
1 polymer ?
#
loop_
_entity_poly.entity_id
_entity_poly.type
_entity_poly.pdbx_seq_one_letter_code
_entity_poly.pdbx_strand_id
1 'polypeptide(L)'
;MNFRGILILALLAGQAGLCPAQKKIRDKHITNQQERMVFKQWDRNKFTPTSGFLGLNPDYWITWFLHPNYPKTDLRPLGPYGPQTQRLGLALAMQQTAGAYKLHADTLAGTALIEMVNYSAAFSSIDPLWLLYYKSEFVPLLQAEMHDPLEGMVPNVRAYLYNSGLAAWYGEQSDLLRDRLLGAMQTNADRGSRIINYHRLLADYRKLQASWESKKQHAAHYLGLLESLSKIRTGETVIPQSSSYRSDKQIADAILRNSKL
;
A
#
# COMPACT_ATOMS: atom_id res chain seq x y z
N MET A 1 -59.13 -46.18 74.42
CA MET A 1 -58.80 -45.00 73.59
C MET A 1 -60.10 -44.46 73.03
N ASN A 2 -60.55 -43.29 73.47
CA ASN A 2 -61.95 -42.86 73.30
C ASN A 2 -62.22 -42.39 71.85
N PHE A 3 -63.28 -42.92 71.23
CA PHE A 3 -63.71 -42.63 69.85
C PHE A 3 -63.89 -41.12 69.58
N ARG A 4 -64.27 -40.35 70.61
CA ARG A 4 -64.34 -38.88 70.58
C ARG A 4 -63.00 -38.19 70.34
N GLY A 5 -61.90 -38.74 70.88
CA GLY A 5 -60.57 -38.18 70.70
C GLY A 5 -60.04 -38.38 69.28
N ILE A 6 -60.35 -39.52 68.66
CA ILE A 6 -59.96 -39.84 67.28
C ILE A 6 -60.72 -38.95 66.28
N LEU A 7 -61.99 -38.68 66.54
CA LEU A 7 -62.82 -37.84 65.67
C LEU A 7 -62.40 -36.36 65.72
N ILE A 8 -61.99 -35.86 66.88
CA ILE A 8 -61.43 -34.50 67.03
C ILE A 8 -60.05 -34.39 66.34
N LEU A 9 -59.20 -35.41 66.47
CA LEU A 9 -57.90 -35.44 65.79
C LEU A 9 -58.03 -35.53 64.26
N ALA A 10 -59.00 -36.30 63.76
CA ALA A 10 -59.30 -36.39 62.33
C ALA A 10 -59.85 -35.07 61.77
N LEU A 11 -60.67 -34.35 62.54
CA LEU A 11 -61.23 -33.05 62.14
C LEU A 11 -60.16 -31.94 62.13
N LEU A 12 -59.20 -31.98 63.06
CA LEU A 12 -58.05 -31.08 63.10
C LEU A 12 -57.03 -31.38 61.99
N ALA A 13 -56.80 -32.65 61.67
CA ALA A 13 -55.90 -33.05 60.58
C ALA A 13 -56.47 -32.70 59.19
N GLY A 14 -57.79 -32.78 59.00
CA GLY A 14 -58.46 -32.43 57.74
C GLY A 14 -58.39 -30.94 57.38
N GLN A 15 -58.29 -30.05 58.38
CA GLN A 15 -58.19 -28.59 58.18
C GLN A 15 -56.79 -28.12 57.77
N ALA A 16 -55.75 -28.93 58.02
CA ALA A 16 -54.35 -28.56 57.76
C ALA A 16 -53.97 -28.64 56.26
N GLY A 17 -54.78 -29.29 55.42
CA GLY A 17 -54.43 -29.59 54.02
C GLY A 17 -54.94 -28.61 52.96
N LEU A 18 -55.70 -27.57 53.32
CA LEU A 18 -56.44 -26.75 52.33
C LEU A 18 -56.02 -25.27 52.23
N CYS A 19 -54.90 -24.86 52.80
CA CYS A 19 -54.38 -23.50 52.63
C CYS A 19 -53.21 -23.45 51.64
N PRO A 20 -53.40 -23.09 50.35
CA PRO A 20 -52.29 -22.56 49.54
C PRO A 20 -51.70 -21.31 50.22
N ALA A 21 -50.60 -21.50 50.96
CA ALA A 21 -49.97 -20.49 51.82
C ALA A 21 -49.22 -19.38 51.08
N GLN A 22 -49.06 -19.47 49.76
CA GLN A 22 -48.40 -18.43 48.98
C GLN A 22 -49.15 -18.16 47.68
N LYS A 23 -49.89 -17.05 47.66
CA LYS A 23 -50.44 -16.47 46.44
C LYS A 23 -49.42 -15.48 45.88
N LYS A 24 -48.95 -15.71 44.65
CA LYS A 24 -48.12 -14.72 43.95
C LYS A 24 -48.97 -13.47 43.70
N ILE A 25 -48.76 -12.42 44.49
CA ILE A 25 -49.45 -11.14 44.32
C ILE A 25 -48.84 -10.48 43.08
N ARG A 26 -49.61 -10.41 42.00
CA ARG A 26 -49.26 -9.64 40.82
C ARG A 26 -49.96 -8.29 40.90
N ASP A 27 -49.25 -7.31 41.44
CA ASP A 27 -49.73 -5.95 41.44
C ASP A 27 -49.54 -5.34 40.04
N LYS A 28 -50.66 -4.92 39.44
CA LYS A 28 -50.68 -4.26 38.14
C LYS A 28 -49.97 -2.90 38.22
N HIS A 29 -50.03 -2.21 39.35
CA HIS A 29 -49.40 -0.91 39.55
C HIS A 29 -47.87 -1.02 39.49
N ILE A 30 -47.29 -1.92 40.28
CA ILE A 30 -45.84 -2.19 40.27
C ILE A 30 -45.39 -2.75 38.92
N THR A 31 -46.15 -3.68 38.33
CA THR A 31 -45.82 -4.25 37.01
C THR A 31 -45.78 -3.15 35.94
N ASN A 32 -46.77 -2.26 35.91
CA ASN A 32 -46.82 -1.15 34.95
C ASN A 32 -45.67 -0.15 35.19
N GLN A 33 -45.29 0.10 36.44
CA GLN A 33 -44.15 0.97 36.76
C GLN A 33 -42.81 0.37 36.33
N GLN A 34 -42.59 -0.92 36.55
CA GLN A 34 -41.39 -1.63 36.10
C GLN A 34 -41.33 -1.69 34.56
N GLU A 35 -42.45 -1.97 33.90
CA GLU A 35 -42.56 -1.94 32.43
C GLU A 35 -42.20 -0.57 31.84
N ARG A 36 -42.52 0.53 32.55
CA ARG A 36 -42.14 1.90 32.17
C ARG A 36 -40.63 2.16 32.27
N MET A 37 -39.89 1.39 33.06
CA MET A 37 -38.45 1.54 33.24
C MET A 37 -37.63 0.73 32.22
N VAL A 38 -38.23 -0.28 31.58
CA VAL A 38 -37.52 -1.31 30.79
C VAL A 38 -38.08 -1.40 29.37
N PHE A 39 -37.93 -0.35 28.57
CA PHE A 39 -38.13 -0.36 27.09
C PHE A 39 -39.56 -0.34 26.49
N LYS A 40 -40.68 -0.48 27.23
CA LYS A 40 -42.00 -0.47 26.57
C LYS A 40 -42.45 0.93 26.17
N GLN A 41 -42.96 1.08 24.93
CA GLN A 41 -43.64 2.30 24.48
C GLN A 41 -44.77 2.67 25.44
N TRP A 42 -44.96 3.98 25.65
CA TRP A 42 -45.94 4.51 26.59
C TRP A 42 -47.36 4.16 26.16
N ASP A 43 -48.03 3.32 26.96
CA ASP A 43 -49.48 3.10 26.84
C ASP A 43 -50.22 3.92 27.91
N ARG A 44 -50.97 4.95 27.47
CA ARG A 44 -51.77 5.82 28.35
C ARG A 44 -52.81 5.01 29.13
N ASN A 45 -53.26 3.89 28.59
CA ASN A 45 -54.27 3.04 29.21
C ASN A 45 -53.71 2.21 30.38
N LYS A 46 -52.38 2.17 30.57
CA LYS A 46 -51.71 1.52 31.71
C LYS A 46 -51.43 2.46 32.87
N PHE A 47 -51.93 3.70 32.81
CA PHE A 47 -51.78 4.67 33.87
C PHE A 47 -52.67 4.32 35.05
N THR A 48 -52.06 3.94 36.16
CA THR A 48 -52.78 3.45 37.34
C THR A 48 -52.17 4.03 38.62
N PRO A 49 -52.97 4.36 39.64
CA PRO A 49 -54.43 4.23 39.72
C PRO A 49 -55.15 5.12 38.70
N THR A 50 -56.33 4.67 38.22
CA THR A 50 -57.22 5.41 37.30
C THR A 50 -58.33 6.09 38.09
N SER A 51 -58.90 7.19 37.57
CA SER A 51 -59.93 7.98 38.26
C SER A 51 -61.17 7.16 38.66
N GLY A 52 -61.45 6.04 37.96
CA GLY A 52 -62.58 5.17 38.27
C GLY A 52 -63.92 5.80 37.83
N PHE A 53 -65.04 5.15 38.18
CA PHE A 53 -66.37 5.66 37.84
C PHE A 53 -66.63 7.00 38.55
N LEU A 54 -67.03 8.03 37.80
CA LEU A 54 -67.20 9.41 38.27
C LEU A 54 -65.97 10.03 38.96
N GLY A 55 -64.79 9.46 38.77
CA GLY A 55 -63.58 9.94 39.42
C GLY A 55 -63.41 9.51 40.87
N LEU A 56 -64.20 8.56 41.40
CA LEU A 56 -64.27 8.25 42.83
C LEU A 56 -63.25 7.22 43.34
N ASN A 57 -62.10 7.06 42.69
CA ASN A 57 -61.07 6.12 43.18
C ASN A 57 -60.19 6.77 44.27
N PRO A 58 -60.25 6.35 45.55
CA PRO A 58 -59.48 6.96 46.63
C PRO A 58 -57.97 6.90 46.38
N ASP A 59 -57.46 5.81 45.80
CA ASP A 59 -56.04 5.66 45.50
C ASP A 59 -55.60 6.64 44.40
N TYR A 60 -56.47 6.92 43.43
CA TYR A 60 -56.25 7.95 42.41
C TYR A 60 -56.14 9.32 43.05
N TRP A 61 -57.09 9.69 43.91
CA TRP A 61 -57.07 10.96 44.60
C TRP A 61 -55.81 11.11 45.43
N ILE A 62 -55.50 10.16 46.32
CA ILE A 62 -54.31 10.26 47.19
C ILE A 62 -53.03 10.39 46.35
N THR A 63 -52.88 9.56 45.31
CA THR A 63 -51.67 9.56 44.46
C THR A 63 -51.51 10.87 43.68
N TRP A 64 -52.56 11.35 43.02
CA TRP A 64 -52.48 12.52 42.15
C TRP A 64 -52.71 13.84 42.89
N PHE A 65 -53.34 13.82 44.06
CA PHE A 65 -53.45 14.98 44.96
C PHE A 65 -52.09 15.32 45.58
N LEU A 66 -51.30 14.32 45.96
CA LEU A 66 -49.94 14.52 46.45
C LEU A 66 -48.97 14.91 45.32
N HIS A 67 -49.25 14.51 44.08
CA HIS A 67 -48.42 14.83 42.91
C HIS A 67 -49.22 15.36 41.72
N PRO A 68 -49.86 16.55 41.85
CA PRO A 68 -50.73 17.11 40.81
C PRO A 68 -49.96 17.49 39.53
N ASN A 69 -48.66 17.76 39.68
CA ASN A 69 -47.77 18.15 38.58
C ASN A 69 -47.02 16.97 37.95
N TYR A 70 -47.22 15.72 38.41
CA TYR A 70 -46.46 14.57 37.92
C TYR A 70 -46.48 14.37 36.40
N PRO A 71 -47.60 14.60 35.68
CA PRO A 71 -47.58 14.51 34.20
C PRO A 71 -46.65 15.53 33.54
N LYS A 72 -46.34 16.64 34.22
CA LYS A 72 -45.44 17.72 33.77
C LYS A 72 -44.01 17.54 34.28
N THR A 73 -43.81 16.80 35.37
CA THR A 73 -42.50 16.53 36.01
C THR A 73 -42.10 15.07 35.89
N ASP A 74 -42.34 14.47 34.72
CA ASP A 74 -42.08 13.06 34.49
C ASP A 74 -40.57 12.79 34.31
N LEU A 75 -39.95 12.18 35.31
CA LEU A 75 -38.49 11.93 35.38
C LEU A 75 -38.05 10.59 34.77
N ARG A 76 -38.86 10.02 33.87
CA ARG A 76 -38.54 8.70 33.29
C ARG A 76 -37.20 8.75 32.55
N PRO A 77 -36.28 7.81 32.83
CA PRO A 77 -34.96 7.81 32.19
C PRO A 77 -35.05 7.65 30.67
N LEU A 78 -35.98 6.83 30.19
CA LEU A 78 -36.23 6.54 28.77
C LEU A 78 -37.38 7.37 28.15
N GLY A 79 -37.82 8.46 28.81
CA GLY A 79 -38.77 9.38 28.19
C GLY A 79 -38.16 10.10 26.97
N PRO A 80 -38.96 10.79 26.12
CA PRO A 80 -38.44 11.53 24.96
C PRO A 80 -37.33 12.53 25.32
N TYR A 81 -37.42 13.16 26.49
CA TYR A 81 -36.42 14.07 27.04
C TYR A 81 -35.67 13.49 28.25
N GLY A 82 -35.81 12.19 28.51
CA GLY A 82 -35.20 11.53 29.66
C GLY A 82 -33.67 11.45 29.54
N PRO A 83 -32.94 11.41 30.67
CA PRO A 83 -31.47 11.39 30.68
C PRO A 83 -30.87 10.19 29.94
N GLN A 84 -31.52 9.02 29.95
CA GLN A 84 -31.02 7.83 29.26
C GLN A 84 -31.24 7.92 27.74
N THR A 85 -32.36 8.47 27.29
CA THR A 85 -32.61 8.74 25.86
C THR A 85 -31.59 9.73 25.30
N GLN A 86 -31.29 10.79 26.06
CA GLN A 86 -30.24 11.75 25.69
C GLN A 86 -28.87 11.07 25.61
N ARG A 87 -28.51 10.23 26.59
CA ARG A 87 -27.26 9.45 26.55
C ARG A 87 -27.18 8.50 25.36
N LEU A 88 -28.27 7.81 25.03
CA LEU A 88 -28.32 6.93 23.86
C LEU A 88 -28.18 7.73 22.57
N GLY A 89 -28.85 8.87 22.44
CA GLY A 89 -28.69 9.78 21.30
C GLY A 89 -27.25 10.28 21.15
N LEU A 90 -26.63 10.72 22.26
CA LEU A 90 -25.23 11.12 22.28
C LEU A 90 -24.30 9.95 21.92
N ALA A 91 -24.53 8.75 22.46
CA ALA A 91 -23.74 7.57 22.15
C ALA A 91 -23.85 7.16 20.67
N LEU A 92 -25.04 7.25 20.08
CA LEU A 92 -25.25 7.03 18.65
C LEU A 92 -24.55 8.09 17.81
N ALA A 93 -24.63 9.36 18.19
CA ALA A 93 -23.89 10.43 17.51
C ALA A 93 -22.37 10.21 17.61
N MET A 94 -21.87 9.84 18.78
CA MET A 94 -20.45 9.49 18.99
C MET A 94 -20.04 8.25 18.19
N GLN A 95 -20.91 7.25 18.06
CA GLN A 95 -20.64 6.08 17.24
C GLN A 95 -20.54 6.42 15.76
N GLN A 96 -21.41 7.31 15.26
CA GLN A 96 -21.35 7.80 13.88
C GLN A 96 -20.07 8.58 13.61
N THR A 97 -19.68 9.49 14.51
CA THR A 97 -18.43 10.23 14.36
C THR A 97 -17.21 9.30 14.44
N ALA A 98 -17.18 8.36 15.38
CA ALA A 98 -16.13 7.36 15.48
C ALA A 98 -16.02 6.49 14.21
N GLY A 99 -17.15 6.12 13.60
CA GLY A 99 -17.17 5.41 12.32
C GLY A 99 -16.58 6.22 11.17
N ALA A 100 -16.93 7.51 11.08
CA ALA A 100 -16.35 8.41 10.08
C ALA A 100 -14.84 8.59 10.29
N TYR A 101 -14.39 8.83 11.52
CA TYR A 101 -12.96 8.92 11.85
C TYR A 101 -12.21 7.65 11.50
N LYS A 102 -12.80 6.48 11.77
CA LYS A 102 -12.20 5.19 11.41
C LYS A 102 -12.01 5.09 9.90
N LEU A 103 -13.03 5.41 9.10
CA LEU A 103 -12.94 5.37 7.64
C LEU A 103 -11.83 6.30 7.11
N HIS A 104 -11.74 7.52 7.66
CA HIS A 104 -10.66 8.45 7.32
C HIS A 104 -9.28 7.91 7.69
N ALA A 105 -9.13 7.32 8.87
CA ALA A 105 -7.88 6.71 9.31
C ALA A 105 -7.49 5.52 8.44
N ASP A 106 -8.43 4.63 8.10
CA ASP A 106 -8.21 3.48 7.22
C ASP A 106 -7.81 3.94 5.81
N THR A 107 -8.45 5.00 5.30
CA THR A 107 -8.11 5.61 4.00
C THR A 107 -6.70 6.19 4.03
N LEU A 108 -6.36 6.97 5.07
CA LEU A 108 -5.03 7.56 5.23
C LEU A 108 -3.93 6.50 5.36
N ALA A 109 -4.21 5.42 6.10
CA ALA A 109 -3.29 4.29 6.22
C ALA A 109 -3.08 3.62 4.85
N GLY A 110 -4.16 3.40 4.09
CA GLY A 110 -4.09 2.86 2.73
C GLY A 110 -3.27 3.75 1.79
N THR A 111 -3.50 5.06 1.78
CA THR A 111 -2.75 6.00 0.95
C THR A 111 -1.28 6.07 1.37
N ALA A 112 -1.00 6.09 2.68
CA ALA A 112 0.37 6.11 3.20
C ALA A 112 1.17 4.86 2.81
N LEU A 113 0.54 3.68 2.80
CA LEU A 113 1.19 2.46 2.33
C LEU A 113 1.52 2.52 0.83
N ILE A 114 0.61 3.02 0.01
CA ILE A 114 0.84 3.20 -1.43
C ILE A 114 1.96 4.22 -1.68
N GLU A 115 1.93 5.36 -0.98
CA GLU A 115 3.00 6.37 -1.07
C GLU A 115 4.34 5.83 -0.61
N MET A 116 4.38 5.06 0.49
CA MET A 116 5.59 4.41 0.97
C MET A 116 6.19 3.49 -0.10
N VAL A 117 5.37 2.69 -0.80
CA VAL A 117 5.85 1.83 -1.89
C VAL A 117 6.40 2.67 -3.05
N ASN A 118 5.73 3.77 -3.41
CA ASN A 118 6.16 4.64 -4.51
C ASN A 118 7.48 5.38 -4.22
N TYR A 119 7.72 5.77 -2.97
CA TYR A 119 8.95 6.47 -2.57
C TYR A 119 10.10 5.54 -2.19
N SER A 120 9.79 4.36 -1.65
CA SER A 120 10.79 3.45 -1.10
C SER A 120 11.70 2.87 -2.18
N ALA A 121 13.00 2.98 -1.94
CA ALA A 121 14.04 2.34 -2.73
C ALA A 121 13.99 0.81 -2.70
N ALA A 122 13.40 0.22 -1.67
CA ALA A 122 13.35 -1.24 -1.50
C ALA A 122 12.61 -1.94 -2.64
N PHE A 123 11.68 -1.24 -3.29
CA PHE A 123 10.89 -1.78 -4.40
C PHE A 123 11.43 -1.37 -5.78
N SER A 124 12.57 -0.70 -5.85
CA SER A 124 13.15 -0.22 -7.12
C SER A 124 13.51 -1.37 -8.08
N SER A 125 14.00 -2.50 -7.55
CA SER A 125 14.43 -3.66 -8.35
C SER A 125 13.27 -4.44 -8.97
N ILE A 126 12.07 -4.31 -8.39
CA ILE A 126 10.84 -4.95 -8.87
C ILE A 126 9.91 -3.97 -9.58
N ASP A 127 10.34 -2.72 -9.81
CA ASP A 127 9.54 -1.76 -10.57
C ASP A 127 9.32 -2.32 -12.00
N PRO A 128 8.05 -2.46 -12.44
CA PRO A 128 7.76 -3.02 -13.76
C PRO A 128 8.43 -2.25 -14.88
N LEU A 129 8.57 -0.92 -14.78
CA LEU A 129 9.20 -0.13 -15.83
C LEU A 129 10.73 -0.34 -15.85
N TRP A 130 11.35 -0.50 -14.67
CA TRP A 130 12.75 -0.89 -14.57
C TRP A 130 12.98 -2.25 -15.24
N LEU A 131 12.16 -3.24 -14.91
CA LEU A 131 12.28 -4.60 -15.44
C LEU A 131 12.10 -4.66 -16.96
N LEU A 132 11.15 -3.90 -17.51
CA LEU A 132 10.81 -3.94 -18.93
C LEU A 132 11.79 -3.16 -19.82
N TYR A 133 12.29 -2.00 -19.36
CA TYR A 133 13.02 -1.08 -20.24
C TYR A 133 14.49 -0.91 -19.90
N TYR A 134 14.86 -1.00 -18.63
CA TYR A 134 16.19 -0.56 -18.17
C TYR A 134 17.07 -1.72 -17.73
N LYS A 135 16.49 -2.74 -17.09
CA LYS A 135 17.24 -3.86 -16.54
C LYS A 135 18.13 -4.52 -17.59
N SER A 136 17.59 -4.84 -18.78
CA SER A 136 18.32 -5.48 -19.87
C SER A 136 19.48 -4.65 -20.40
N GLU A 137 19.28 -3.33 -20.52
CA GLU A 137 20.28 -2.40 -21.05
C GLU A 137 21.46 -2.25 -20.10
N PHE A 138 21.22 -2.30 -18.78
CA PHE A 138 22.26 -2.18 -17.77
C PHE A 138 22.91 -3.51 -17.36
N VAL A 139 22.48 -4.66 -17.90
CA VAL A 139 23.09 -5.97 -17.60
C VAL A 139 24.62 -5.95 -17.79
N PRO A 140 25.17 -5.46 -18.92
CA PRO A 140 26.62 -5.50 -19.13
C PRO A 140 27.39 -4.64 -18.12
N LEU A 141 26.75 -3.59 -17.61
CA LEU A 141 27.32 -2.70 -16.60
C LEU A 141 27.26 -3.32 -15.19
N LEU A 142 26.14 -3.97 -14.86
CA LEU A 142 25.93 -4.62 -13.56
C LEU A 142 26.71 -5.94 -13.43
N GLN A 143 26.98 -6.61 -14.54
CA GLN A 143 27.74 -7.86 -14.62
C GLN A 143 29.14 -7.66 -15.21
N ALA A 144 29.69 -6.45 -15.15
CA ALA A 144 30.98 -6.11 -15.75
C ALA A 144 32.14 -7.01 -15.26
N GLU A 145 32.06 -7.52 -14.03
CA GLU A 145 33.06 -8.45 -13.47
C GLU A 145 33.08 -9.82 -14.17
N MET A 146 32.01 -10.19 -14.89
CA MET A 146 31.88 -11.47 -15.58
C MET A 146 32.24 -11.43 -17.06
N HIS A 147 32.37 -10.24 -17.66
CA HIS A 147 32.62 -10.11 -19.10
C HIS A 147 33.79 -9.15 -19.37
N ASP A 148 34.84 -9.65 -20.03
CA ASP A 148 35.97 -8.81 -20.44
C ASP A 148 35.52 -7.88 -21.59
N PRO A 149 35.56 -6.54 -21.42
CA PRO A 149 35.19 -5.59 -22.47
C PRO A 149 36.08 -5.64 -23.72
N LEU A 150 37.18 -6.41 -23.65
CA LEU A 150 38.15 -6.63 -24.72
C LEU A 150 38.08 -8.05 -25.32
N GLU A 151 37.05 -8.83 -24.98
CA GLU A 151 36.85 -10.17 -25.52
C GLU A 151 36.70 -10.13 -27.05
N GLY A 152 37.33 -11.09 -27.77
CA GLY A 152 37.26 -11.19 -29.23
C GLY A 152 38.16 -10.23 -30.03
N MET A 153 38.97 -9.37 -29.39
CA MET A 153 39.89 -8.47 -30.12
C MET A 153 41.25 -9.07 -30.46
N VAL A 154 41.85 -8.57 -31.55
CA VAL A 154 43.21 -8.89 -31.99
C VAL A 154 44.20 -8.54 -30.86
N PRO A 155 45.15 -9.44 -30.52
CA PRO A 155 46.05 -9.26 -29.37
C PRO A 155 46.88 -7.97 -29.45
N ASN A 156 47.31 -7.55 -30.63
CA ASN A 156 48.05 -6.29 -30.83
C ASN A 156 47.22 -5.06 -30.44
N VAL A 157 45.93 -5.05 -30.82
CA VAL A 157 45.00 -3.95 -30.49
C VAL A 157 44.72 -3.94 -28.99
N ARG A 158 44.53 -5.14 -28.39
CA ARG A 158 44.35 -5.28 -26.94
C ARG A 158 45.55 -4.73 -26.16
N ALA A 159 46.77 -5.10 -26.53
CA ALA A 159 47.99 -4.60 -25.88
C ALA A 159 48.10 -3.07 -25.99
N TYR A 160 47.80 -2.51 -27.16
CA TYR A 160 47.76 -1.06 -27.35
C TYR A 160 46.72 -0.37 -26.45
N LEU A 161 45.51 -0.91 -26.31
CA LEU A 161 44.46 -0.34 -25.46
C LEU A 161 44.81 -0.36 -23.97
N TYR A 162 45.52 -1.40 -23.50
CA TYR A 162 46.06 -1.42 -22.14
C TYR A 162 47.20 -0.42 -21.95
N ASN A 163 48.19 -0.42 -22.84
CA ASN A 163 49.37 0.45 -22.73
C ASN A 163 49.04 1.94 -22.88
N SER A 164 48.01 2.27 -23.66
CA SER A 164 47.53 3.65 -23.82
C SER A 164 46.65 4.13 -22.66
N GLY A 165 46.31 3.26 -21.70
CA GLY A 165 45.41 3.59 -20.58
C GLY A 165 43.93 3.72 -20.98
N LEU A 166 43.57 3.47 -22.23
CA LEU A 166 42.18 3.57 -22.71
C LEU A 166 41.26 2.51 -22.09
N ALA A 167 41.79 1.31 -21.85
CA ALA A 167 41.06 0.25 -21.15
C ALA A 167 40.77 0.62 -19.69
N ALA A 168 41.77 1.17 -18.99
CA ALA A 168 41.60 1.63 -17.60
C ALA A 168 40.58 2.77 -17.50
N TRP A 169 40.67 3.77 -18.39
CA TRP A 169 39.70 4.85 -18.49
C TRP A 169 38.26 4.32 -18.70
N TYR A 170 38.06 3.35 -19.58
CA TYR A 170 36.74 2.78 -19.81
C TYR A 170 36.21 2.06 -18.57
N GLY A 171 37.06 1.27 -17.90
CA GLY A 171 36.74 0.61 -16.63
C GLY A 171 36.27 1.61 -15.58
N GLU A 172 37.07 2.64 -15.29
CA GLU A 172 36.75 3.68 -14.33
C GLU A 172 35.42 4.39 -14.66
N GLN A 173 35.20 4.77 -15.92
CA GLN A 173 33.94 5.42 -16.31
C GLN A 173 32.74 4.47 -16.17
N SER A 174 32.92 3.18 -16.45
CA SER A 174 31.87 2.18 -16.29
C SER A 174 31.53 1.93 -14.82
N ASP A 175 32.54 1.88 -13.94
CA ASP A 175 32.37 1.73 -12.49
C ASP A 175 31.67 2.95 -11.88
N LEU A 176 32.08 4.16 -12.27
CA LEU A 176 31.40 5.39 -11.83
C LEU A 176 29.92 5.40 -12.23
N LEU A 177 29.59 4.91 -13.43
CA LEU A 177 28.21 4.84 -13.90
C LEU A 177 27.42 3.76 -13.16
N ARG A 178 28.07 2.63 -12.84
CA ARG A 178 27.51 1.55 -12.02
C ARG A 178 27.17 2.06 -10.62
N ASP A 179 28.09 2.77 -9.98
CA ASP A 179 27.89 3.29 -8.62
C ASP A 179 26.75 4.32 -8.59
N ARG A 180 26.66 5.19 -9.60
CA ARG A 180 25.53 6.13 -9.74
C ARG A 180 24.20 5.41 -9.93
N LEU A 181 24.18 4.34 -10.72
CA LEU A 181 22.99 3.53 -10.92
C LEU A 181 22.56 2.84 -9.62
N LEU A 182 23.48 2.21 -8.91
CA LEU A 182 23.22 1.57 -7.62
C LEU A 182 22.74 2.59 -6.58
N GLY A 183 23.38 3.77 -6.51
CA GLY A 183 22.95 4.87 -5.67
C GLY A 183 21.53 5.35 -6.02
N ALA A 184 21.19 5.46 -7.31
CA ALA A 184 19.84 5.83 -7.74
C ALA A 184 18.79 4.75 -7.40
N MET A 185 19.16 3.46 -7.39
CA MET A 185 18.28 2.37 -6.96
C MET A 185 18.06 2.36 -5.44
N GLN A 186 19.09 2.67 -4.66
CA GLN A 186 19.07 2.61 -3.19
C GLN A 186 18.51 3.88 -2.52
N THR A 187 18.44 4.99 -3.25
CA THR A 187 17.94 6.26 -2.70
C THR A 187 16.42 6.31 -2.69
N ASN A 188 15.83 6.74 -1.56
CA ASN A 188 14.40 7.00 -1.47
C ASN A 188 14.07 8.27 -2.28
N ALA A 189 13.24 8.11 -3.30
CA ALA A 189 12.83 9.17 -4.20
C ALA A 189 11.49 8.78 -4.81
N ASP A 190 10.70 9.76 -5.25
CA ASP A 190 9.48 9.46 -6.00
C ASP A 190 9.79 8.58 -7.22
N ARG A 191 8.88 7.66 -7.53
CA ARG A 191 9.00 6.71 -8.64
C ARG A 191 9.30 7.41 -9.96
N GLY A 192 8.63 8.51 -10.27
CA GLY A 192 8.84 9.25 -11.51
C GLY A 192 10.25 9.83 -11.62
N SER A 193 10.73 10.40 -10.51
CA SER A 193 12.09 10.94 -10.42
C SER A 193 13.16 9.86 -10.62
N ARG A 194 12.93 8.67 -10.05
CA ARG A 194 13.81 7.50 -10.20
C ARG A 194 13.93 7.05 -11.65
N ILE A 195 12.79 6.96 -12.35
CA ILE A 195 12.72 6.57 -13.77
C ILE A 195 13.46 7.58 -14.65
N ILE A 196 13.26 8.88 -14.41
CA ILE A 196 13.96 9.93 -15.15
C ILE A 196 15.47 9.83 -14.94
N ASN A 197 15.91 9.51 -13.72
CA ASN A 197 17.33 9.30 -13.43
C ASN A 197 17.88 8.08 -14.18
N TYR A 198 17.15 6.96 -14.23
CA TYR A 198 17.54 5.79 -15.04
C TYR A 198 17.67 6.14 -16.52
N HIS A 199 16.74 6.93 -17.05
CA HIS A 199 16.80 7.37 -18.43
C HIS A 199 18.04 8.22 -18.73
N ARG A 200 18.39 9.15 -17.83
CA ARG A 200 19.61 9.96 -17.96
C ARG A 200 20.87 9.09 -17.91
N LEU A 201 20.95 8.18 -16.93
CA LEU A 201 22.06 7.24 -16.80
C LEU A 201 22.21 6.34 -18.02
N LEU A 202 21.08 5.93 -18.63
CA LEU A 202 21.09 5.11 -19.84
C LEU A 202 21.64 5.91 -21.04
N ALA A 203 21.26 7.18 -21.17
CA ALA A 203 21.80 8.05 -22.20
C ALA A 203 23.32 8.24 -22.04
N ASP A 204 23.79 8.41 -20.81
CA ASP A 204 25.22 8.53 -20.51
C ASP A 204 25.97 7.22 -20.77
N TYR A 205 25.36 6.07 -20.45
CA TYR A 205 25.92 4.77 -20.76
C TYR A 205 26.08 4.55 -22.27
N ARG A 206 25.07 4.90 -23.07
CA ARG A 206 25.13 4.81 -24.53
C ARG A 206 26.21 5.71 -25.12
N LYS A 207 26.40 6.91 -24.57
CA LYS A 207 27.51 7.80 -24.96
C LYS A 207 28.87 7.18 -24.64
N LEU A 208 29.01 6.59 -23.44
CA LEU A 208 30.24 5.90 -23.05
C LEU A 208 30.54 4.74 -24.00
N GLN A 209 29.54 3.90 -24.31
CA GLN A 209 29.69 2.80 -25.25
C GLN A 209 30.08 3.27 -26.65
N ALA A 210 29.40 4.27 -27.20
CA ALA A 210 29.74 4.83 -28.52
C ALA A 210 31.18 5.40 -28.55
N SER A 211 31.59 6.10 -27.48
CA SER A 211 32.95 6.61 -27.36
C SER A 211 33.99 5.50 -27.25
N TRP A 212 33.66 4.39 -26.59
CA TRP A 212 34.52 3.21 -26.49
C TRP A 212 34.66 2.51 -27.83
N GLU A 213 33.57 2.31 -28.55
CA GLU A 213 33.58 1.73 -29.89
C GLU A 213 34.39 2.57 -30.88
N SER A 214 34.23 3.89 -30.86
CA SER A 214 35.05 4.81 -31.66
C SER A 214 36.54 4.68 -31.33
N LYS A 215 36.90 4.68 -30.03
CA LYS A 215 38.30 4.51 -29.59
C LYS A 215 38.89 3.16 -30.03
N LYS A 216 38.11 2.07 -29.95
CA LYS A 216 38.50 0.75 -30.44
C LYS A 216 38.77 0.76 -31.94
N GLN A 217 37.86 1.33 -32.73
CA GLN A 217 38.00 1.44 -34.18
C GLN A 217 39.22 2.29 -34.57
N HIS A 218 39.43 3.42 -33.91
CA HIS A 218 40.61 4.26 -34.13
C HIS A 218 41.92 3.54 -33.80
N ALA A 219 41.98 2.81 -32.68
CA ALA A 219 43.15 2.02 -32.32
C ALA A 219 43.46 0.93 -33.37
N ALA A 220 42.45 0.20 -33.82
CA ALA A 220 42.59 -0.82 -34.85
C ALA A 220 43.08 -0.22 -36.18
N HIS A 221 42.49 0.89 -36.62
CA HIS A 221 42.89 1.58 -37.84
C HIS A 221 44.32 2.12 -37.76
N TYR A 222 44.68 2.74 -36.63
CA TYR A 222 46.02 3.28 -36.40
C TYR A 222 47.09 2.17 -36.46
N LEU A 223 46.84 1.03 -35.82
CA LEU A 223 47.75 -0.11 -35.86
C LEU A 223 47.85 -0.70 -37.28
N GLY A 224 46.74 -0.82 -38.00
CA GLY A 224 46.75 -1.26 -39.40
C GLY A 224 47.57 -0.32 -40.31
N LEU A 225 47.48 1.00 -40.09
CA LEU A 225 48.32 1.97 -40.79
C LEU A 225 49.80 1.81 -40.43
N LEU A 226 50.14 1.66 -39.15
CA LEU A 226 51.52 1.44 -38.72
C LEU A 226 52.12 0.17 -39.34
N GLU A 227 51.35 -0.92 -39.39
CA GLU A 227 51.74 -2.16 -40.06
C GLU A 227 51.92 -1.98 -41.58
N SER A 228 51.10 -1.16 -42.23
CA SER A 228 51.27 -0.84 -43.66
C SER A 228 52.53 -0.01 -43.93
N LEU A 229 52.81 0.98 -43.06
CA LEU A 229 53.99 1.84 -43.17
C LEU A 229 55.28 1.09 -42.89
N SER A 230 55.28 0.17 -41.93
CA SER A 230 56.45 -0.67 -41.64
C SER A 230 56.79 -1.56 -42.83
N LYS A 231 55.79 -2.19 -43.48
CA LYS A 231 55.97 -3.00 -44.70
C LYS A 231 56.53 -2.19 -45.88
N ILE A 232 56.11 -0.93 -46.04
CA ILE A 232 56.66 -0.03 -47.07
C ILE A 232 58.13 0.29 -46.74
N ARG A 233 58.43 0.59 -45.47
CA ARG A 233 59.78 0.94 -45.01
C ARG A 233 60.76 -0.23 -45.10
N THR A 234 60.33 -1.45 -44.82
CA THR A 234 61.16 -2.67 -44.92
C THR A 234 61.32 -3.16 -46.37
N GLY A 235 60.64 -2.53 -47.34
CA GLY A 235 60.70 -2.92 -48.74
C GLY A 235 59.98 -4.24 -49.07
N GLU A 236 59.24 -4.81 -48.12
CA GLU A 236 58.45 -6.04 -48.32
C GLU A 236 57.18 -5.80 -49.13
N THR A 237 56.80 -4.54 -49.35
CA THR A 237 55.84 -4.24 -50.41
C THR A 237 56.55 -4.41 -51.74
N VAL A 238 56.35 -5.58 -52.36
CA VAL A 238 56.26 -5.66 -53.81
C VAL A 238 55.17 -4.67 -54.18
N ILE A 239 55.55 -3.45 -54.56
CA ILE A 239 54.68 -2.58 -55.35
C ILE A 239 54.16 -3.53 -56.41
N PRO A 240 52.85 -3.84 -56.49
CA PRO A 240 52.37 -4.65 -57.58
C PRO A 240 52.85 -3.89 -58.80
N GLN A 241 53.78 -4.48 -59.55
CA GLN A 241 54.14 -3.98 -60.85
C GLN A 241 52.83 -4.01 -61.61
N SER A 242 52.14 -2.88 -61.60
CA SER A 242 51.00 -2.62 -62.44
C SER A 242 51.60 -2.63 -63.83
N SER A 243 51.63 -3.81 -64.43
CA SER A 243 52.12 -4.08 -65.78
C SER A 243 51.28 -3.41 -66.86
N SER A 244 50.50 -2.39 -66.51
CA SER A 244 49.70 -1.57 -67.40
C SER A 244 49.70 -0.13 -66.89
N TYR A 245 50.08 0.79 -67.78
CA TYR A 245 49.75 2.20 -67.65
C TYR A 245 48.23 2.32 -67.57
N ARG A 246 47.68 2.84 -66.46
CA ARG A 246 46.26 3.17 -66.33
C ARG A 246 46.10 4.65 -66.60
N SER A 247 45.12 5.01 -67.42
CA SER A 247 44.78 6.42 -67.67
C SER A 247 44.11 7.03 -66.44
N ASP A 248 44.37 8.31 -66.17
CA ASP A 248 43.78 9.09 -65.07
C ASP A 248 42.25 8.92 -64.96
N LYS A 249 41.56 8.78 -66.10
CA LYS A 249 40.11 8.52 -66.14
C LYS A 249 39.74 7.17 -65.52
N GLN A 250 40.52 6.12 -65.79
CA GLN A 250 40.30 4.79 -65.22
C GLN A 250 40.58 4.76 -63.71
N ILE A 251 41.52 5.58 -63.25
CA ILE A 251 41.83 5.73 -61.82
C ILE A 251 40.67 6.46 -61.12
N ALA A 252 40.20 7.56 -61.71
CA ALA A 252 39.06 8.31 -61.19
C ALA A 252 37.78 7.46 -61.13
N ASP A 253 37.47 6.70 -62.19
CA ASP A 253 36.32 5.78 -62.21
C ASP A 253 36.44 4.64 -61.19
N ALA A 254 37.64 4.12 -60.95
CA ALA A 254 37.87 3.09 -59.94
C ALA A 254 37.72 3.64 -58.51
N ILE A 255 38.18 4.86 -58.26
CA ILE A 255 37.99 5.55 -56.97
C ILE A 255 36.51 5.83 -56.75
N LEU A 256 35.79 6.34 -57.75
CA LEU A 256 34.35 6.61 -57.66
C LEU A 256 33.51 5.35 -57.42
N ARG A 257 33.90 4.20 -58.01
CA ARG A 257 33.24 2.92 -57.76
C ARG A 257 33.49 2.37 -56.35
N ASN A 258 34.67 2.65 -55.78
CA ASN A 258 35.05 2.16 -54.45
C ASN A 258 34.70 3.13 -53.32
N SER A 259 34.50 4.42 -53.63
CA SER A 259 33.93 5.37 -52.69
C SER A 259 32.42 5.13 -52.63
N LYS A 260 31.97 4.47 -51.56
CA LYS A 260 30.54 4.45 -51.23
C LYS A 260 30.11 5.86 -50.84
N LEU A 261 29.54 6.58 -51.80
CA LEU A 261 28.50 7.57 -51.56
C LEU A 261 27.17 6.84 -51.39
#